data_AF-A0A093F404-F1
#
_entry.id   AF-A0A093F404-F1
#
_cell.length_a   1.000
_cell.length_b   1.000
_cell.length_c   1.000
_cell.angle_alpha   90.00
_cell.angle_beta   90.00
_cell.angle_gamma   90.00
#
_symmetry.space_group_name_H-M   'P 1'
#
loop_
_entity.id
_entity.type
_entity.pdbx_description
1 polymer ?
#
loop_
_entity_poly.entity_id
_entity_poly.type
_entity_poly.pdbx_seq_one_letter_code
_entity_poly.pdbx_strand_id
1 'polypeptide(L)'
;DSQVLQEPGDQSHWCVVAYWEEKTRVGRLYSVQEPSLDIFYDLPQGNGFCLGQLTSDNKSQLVQKVRSKIGYGIQLTKEVDGVWVYNRSSYPIFIKSATL
;
A
#
# COMPACT_ATOMS: atom_id res chain seq x y z
N ASP A 1 41.48 -15.43 2.10
CA ASP A 1 40.72 -14.71 3.14
C ASP A 1 39.43 -14.13 2.60
N SER A 2 38.35 -14.79 3.02
CA SER A 2 37.07 -14.21 3.38
C SER A 2 36.29 -13.47 2.28
N GLN A 3 35.65 -14.27 1.42
CA GLN A 3 34.35 -13.92 0.85
C GLN A 3 33.44 -13.49 2.01
N VAL A 4 33.00 -12.23 1.99
CA VAL A 4 31.97 -11.74 2.89
C VAL A 4 30.69 -12.48 2.54
N LEU A 5 30.43 -13.56 3.27
CA LEU A 5 29.11 -14.18 3.34
C LEU A 5 28.19 -13.12 3.94
N GLN A 6 27.38 -12.51 3.09
CA GLN A 6 26.28 -11.68 3.51
C GLN A 6 25.31 -12.61 4.26
N GLU A 7 25.31 -12.52 5.59
CA GLU A 7 24.41 -13.24 6.47
C GLU A 7 22.96 -13.12 5.94
N PRO A 8 22.21 -14.22 5.75
CA PRO A 8 20.81 -14.18 5.36
C PRO A 8 19.96 -13.85 6.59
N GLY A 9 20.14 -12.65 7.12
CA GLY A 9 19.41 -12.11 8.25
C GLY A 9 19.00 -10.69 7.93
N ASP A 10 17.70 -10.48 7.79
CA ASP A 10 17.04 -9.19 7.58
C ASP A 10 16.96 -8.68 6.13
N GLN A 11 16.29 -9.43 5.25
CA GLN A 11 15.44 -8.76 4.26
C GLN A 11 14.18 -8.25 4.97
N SER A 12 14.40 -7.29 5.87
CA SER A 12 13.37 -6.43 6.44
C SER A 12 12.65 -5.76 5.29
N HIS A 13 11.33 -5.92 5.28
CA HIS A 13 10.38 -5.20 4.42
C HIS A 13 10.92 -3.89 3.80
N TRP A 14 10.78 -3.72 2.49
CA TRP A 14 11.31 -2.53 1.81
C TRP A 14 10.44 -1.29 2.00
N CYS A 15 9.18 -1.47 2.39
CA CYS A 15 8.34 -0.40 2.88
C CYS A 15 7.32 -0.90 3.92
N VAL A 16 6.76 0.05 4.67
CA VAL A 16 5.62 -0.17 5.56
C VAL A 16 4.49 0.75 5.12
N VAL A 17 3.32 0.17 4.88
CA VAL A 17 2.13 0.90 4.47
C VAL A 17 1.18 1.06 5.64
N ALA A 18 0.47 2.17 5.58
CA ALA A 18 -0.33 2.70 6.66
C ALA A 18 -1.54 3.40 6.04
N TYR A 19 -2.76 3.04 6.47
CA TYR A 19 -4.00 3.59 5.91
C TYR A 19 -4.72 4.46 6.94
N TRP A 20 -5.23 5.61 6.47
CA TRP A 20 -6.00 6.55 7.27
C TRP A 20 -7.26 6.96 6.53
N GLU A 21 -8.26 7.28 7.32
CA GLU A 21 -9.49 7.92 6.87
C GLU A 21 -9.63 9.23 7.62
N GLU A 22 -9.59 10.32 6.87
CA GLU A 22 -9.50 11.67 7.43
C GLU A 22 -8.29 11.78 8.38
N LYS A 23 -8.51 11.84 9.69
CA LYS A 23 -7.46 11.95 10.72
C LYS A 23 -7.25 10.67 11.51
N THR A 24 -8.02 9.62 11.24
CA THR A 24 -8.04 8.39 12.04
C THR A 24 -7.28 7.29 11.35
N ARG A 25 -6.38 6.62 12.08
CA ARG A 25 -5.67 5.43 11.58
C ARG A 25 -6.62 4.25 11.52
N VAL A 26 -6.61 3.51 10.41
CA VAL A 26 -7.46 2.35 10.18
C VAL A 26 -6.60 1.12 9.93
N GLY A 27 -6.82 0.07 10.73
CA GLY A 27 -6.05 -1.17 10.66
C GLY A 27 -4.61 -1.06 11.16
N ARG A 28 -3.87 -2.17 11.01
CA ARG A 28 -2.46 -2.30 11.39
C ARG A 28 -1.51 -1.78 10.31
N LEU A 29 -0.23 -1.65 10.65
CA LEU A 29 0.84 -1.46 9.66
C LEU A 29 0.96 -2.71 8.77
N TYR A 30 1.21 -2.50 7.49
CA TYR A 30 1.41 -3.55 6.50
C TYR A 30 2.86 -3.52 6.01
N SER A 31 3.67 -4.49 6.44
CA SER A 31 5.07 -4.62 6.03
C SER A 31 5.18 -5.35 4.69
N VAL A 32 5.90 -4.78 3.73
CA VAL A 32 6.01 -5.31 2.37
C VAL A 32 7.39 -5.91 2.13
N GLN A 33 7.45 -7.22 1.91
CA GLN A 33 8.67 -7.92 1.51
C GLN A 33 8.78 -8.01 -0.01
N GLU A 34 7.65 -8.21 -0.68
CA GLU A 34 7.59 -8.53 -2.11
C GLU A 34 7.85 -7.27 -2.94
N PRO A 35 8.55 -7.36 -4.09
CA PRO A 35 8.93 -6.19 -4.87
C PRO A 35 7.73 -5.40 -5.39
N SER A 36 6.53 -5.97 -5.39
CA SER A 36 5.28 -5.29 -5.76
C SER A 36 4.21 -5.46 -4.70
N LEU A 37 3.48 -4.40 -4.41
CA LEU A 37 2.28 -4.40 -3.56
C LEU A 37 1.11 -3.77 -4.29
N ASP A 38 0.02 -4.52 -4.36
CA ASP A 38 -1.28 -4.00 -4.76
C ASP A 38 -2.05 -3.46 -3.54
N ILE A 39 -2.61 -2.26 -3.64
CA ILE A 39 -3.47 -1.65 -2.62
C ILE A 39 -4.82 -1.34 -3.27
N PHE A 40 -5.90 -1.95 -2.77
CA PHE A 40 -7.23 -1.91 -3.40
C PHE A 40 -8.32 -1.95 -2.33
N TYR A 41 -9.58 -1.67 -2.69
CA TYR A 41 -10.66 -1.68 -1.69
C TYR A 41 -11.24 -3.07 -1.46
N ASP A 42 -11.85 -3.70 -2.48
CA ASP A 42 -12.38 -5.05 -2.37
C ASP A 42 -12.34 -5.71 -3.75
N LEU A 43 -11.53 -6.75 -3.90
CA LEU A 43 -11.36 -7.49 -5.15
C LEU A 43 -11.41 -9.00 -4.86
N PRO A 44 -12.30 -9.77 -5.51
CA PRO A 44 -12.46 -11.20 -5.25
C PRO A 44 -11.19 -12.03 -5.45
N GLN A 45 -10.26 -11.57 -6.29
CA GLN A 45 -8.97 -12.22 -6.57
C GLN A 45 -7.77 -11.28 -6.37
N GLY A 46 -7.94 -10.24 -5.56
CA GLY A 46 -6.83 -9.33 -5.25
C GLY A 46 -5.85 -9.97 -4.26
N ASN A 47 -4.57 -10.03 -4.61
CA ASN A 47 -3.50 -10.33 -3.67
C ASN A 47 -2.81 -9.01 -3.28
N GLY A 48 -2.64 -8.74 -1.98
CA GLY A 48 -2.03 -7.51 -1.50
C GLY A 48 -2.77 -6.89 -0.30
N PHE A 49 -2.77 -5.57 -0.23
CA PHE A 49 -3.36 -4.82 0.87
C PHE A 49 -4.80 -4.40 0.56
N CYS A 50 -5.75 -5.24 0.99
CA CYS A 50 -7.19 -5.03 0.85
C CYS A 50 -7.72 -4.08 1.94
N LEU A 51 -8.10 -2.86 1.57
CA LEU A 51 -8.59 -1.83 2.51
C LEU A 51 -9.99 -2.14 3.04
N GLY A 52 -10.82 -2.86 2.28
CA GLY A 52 -12.17 -3.26 2.67
C GLY A 52 -12.22 -4.31 3.77
N GLN A 53 -11.10 -5.01 4.02
CA GLN A 53 -10.94 -5.95 5.14
C GLN A 53 -10.51 -5.26 6.44
N LEU A 54 -10.19 -3.97 6.41
CA LEU A 54 -9.80 -3.24 7.61
C LEU A 54 -11.04 -2.79 8.39
N THR A 55 -11.06 -3.09 9.69
CA THR A 55 -12.09 -2.59 10.58
C THR A 55 -11.94 -1.07 10.72
N SER A 56 -12.95 -0.33 10.26
CA SER A 56 -13.04 1.12 10.46
C SER A 56 -14.35 1.47 11.14
N ASP A 57 -14.24 2.21 12.25
CA ASP A 57 -15.38 2.78 12.97
C ASP A 57 -15.89 4.08 12.34
N ASN A 58 -15.27 4.53 11.23
CA ASN A 58 -15.67 5.76 10.55
C ASN A 58 -16.98 5.57 9.78
N LYS A 59 -18.05 6.18 10.31
CA LYS A 59 -19.41 6.16 9.73
C LYS A 59 -19.70 7.36 8.81
N SER A 60 -18.69 8.18 8.50
CA SER A 60 -18.84 9.33 7.60
C SER A 60 -19.33 8.89 6.22
N GLN A 61 -20.43 9.49 5.75
CA GLN A 61 -20.97 9.22 4.41
C GLN A 61 -19.95 9.58 3.31
N LEU A 62 -19.14 10.61 3.54
CA LEU A 62 -18.09 11.02 2.61
C LEU A 62 -17.03 9.92 2.49
N VAL A 63 -16.58 9.35 3.62
CA VAL A 63 -15.60 8.25 3.64
C VAL A 63 -16.15 7.03 2.92
N GLN A 64 -17.40 6.63 3.19
CA GLN A 64 -18.05 5.52 2.48
C GLN A 64 -18.12 5.76 0.97
N LYS A 65 -18.47 7.00 0.56
CA LYS A 65 -18.48 7.39 -0.86
C LYS A 65 -17.09 7.30 -1.48
N VAL A 66 -16.05 7.79 -0.82
CA VAL A 66 -14.66 7.73 -1.32
C VAL A 66 -14.14 6.30 -1.40
N ARG A 67 -14.41 5.45 -0.40
CA ARG A 67 -14.05 4.02 -0.42
C ARG A 67 -14.54 3.31 -1.69
N SER A 68 -15.79 3.56 -2.09
CA SER A 68 -16.37 2.99 -3.31
C SER A 68 -15.65 3.42 -4.61
N LYS A 69 -14.84 4.49 -4.55
CA LYS A 69 -14.10 5.05 -5.69
C LYS A 69 -12.68 4.51 -5.81
N ILE A 70 -12.15 3.85 -4.77
CA ILE A 70 -10.80 3.29 -4.79
C ILE A 70 -10.71 2.16 -5.83
N GLY A 71 -11.67 1.21 -5.83
CA GLY A 71 -11.70 0.09 -6.76
C GLY A 71 -10.38 -0.70 -6.75
N TYR A 72 -9.77 -0.87 -7.93
CA TYR A 72 -8.45 -1.50 -8.10
C TYR A 72 -7.26 -0.73 -7.49
N GLY A 73 -7.51 0.50 -7.05
CA GLY A 73 -6.58 1.32 -6.27
C GLY A 73 -5.25 1.58 -7.00
N ILE A 74 -4.15 1.25 -6.33
CA ILE A 74 -2.79 1.47 -6.84
C ILE A 74 -1.95 0.20 -6.76
N GLN A 75 -0.87 0.18 -7.52
CA GLN A 75 0.23 -0.77 -7.35
C GLN A 75 1.51 0.01 -7.06
N LEU A 76 2.21 -0.38 -5.99
CA LEU A 76 3.55 0.09 -5.68
C LEU A 76 4.55 -0.96 -6.17
N THR A 77 5.59 -0.55 -6.89
CA THR A 77 6.68 -1.46 -7.26
C THR A 77 8.02 -0.87 -6.81
N LYS A 78 8.86 -1.72 -6.23
CA LYS A 78 10.27 -1.44 -5.97
C LYS A 78 11.09 -1.97 -7.13
N GLU A 79 11.71 -1.06 -7.85
CA GLU A 79 12.60 -1.35 -8.96
C GLU A 79 14.04 -0.95 -8.57
N VAL A 80 15.01 -1.18 -9.47
CA VAL A 80 16.43 -0.95 -9.17
C VAL A 80 16.74 0.53 -8.93
N ASP A 81 16.02 1.41 -9.62
CA ASP A 81 16.24 2.86 -9.66
C ASP A 81 15.25 3.66 -8.81
N GLY A 82 14.23 3.02 -8.23
CA GLY A 82 13.26 3.74 -7.42
C GLY A 82 12.02 2.95 -7.06
N VAL A 83 11.01 3.70 -6.63
CA VAL A 83 9.68 3.18 -6.31
C VAL A 83 8.68 3.83 -7.26
N TRP A 84 7.92 3.01 -7.95
CA TRP A 84 6.90 3.44 -8.90
C TRP A 84 5.51 3.26 -8.31
N VAL A 85 4.60 4.14 -8.72
CA VAL A 85 3.19 4.09 -8.36
C VAL A 85 2.36 4.04 -9.62
N TYR A 86 1.62 2.95 -9.81
CA TYR A 86 0.70 2.78 -10.92
C TYR A 86 -0.73 2.99 -10.42
N ASN A 87 -1.41 4.02 -10.94
CA ASN A 87 -2.83 4.21 -10.67
C ASN A 87 -3.65 3.22 -11.50
N ARG A 88 -4.33 2.28 -10.83
CA ARG A 88 -5.22 1.30 -11.45
C ARG A 88 -6.69 1.62 -11.22
N SER A 89 -6.97 2.65 -10.42
CA SER A 89 -8.33 3.13 -10.19
C SER A 89 -8.84 3.97 -11.36
N SER A 90 -10.15 4.15 -11.44
CA SER A 90 -10.77 5.04 -12.43
C SER A 90 -10.74 6.52 -12.03
N TYR A 91 -10.07 6.87 -10.92
CA TYR A 91 -10.05 8.20 -10.36
C TYR A 91 -8.61 8.70 -10.18
N PRO A 92 -8.36 10.02 -10.24
CA PRO A 92 -7.03 10.55 -9.97
C PRO A 92 -6.58 10.25 -8.54
N ILE A 93 -5.27 10.03 -8.39
CA ILE A 93 -4.60 9.95 -7.09
C ILE A 93 -3.72 11.19 -6.91
N PHE A 94 -3.54 11.59 -5.65
CA PHE A 94 -2.70 12.72 -5.28
C PHE A 94 -1.52 12.20 -4.48
N ILE A 95 -0.31 12.47 -4.95
CA ILE A 95 0.92 11.98 -4.34
C ILE A 95 1.69 13.18 -3.80
N LYS A 96 2.14 13.08 -2.55
CA LYS A 96 3.13 13.97 -1.97
C LYS A 96 4.38 13.14 -1.66
N SER A 97 5.44 13.36 -2.41
CA SER A 97 6.76 12.79 -2.13
C SER A 97 7.75 13.92 -1.87
N ALA A 98 8.74 13.67 -1.01
CA ALA A 98 9.87 14.59 -0.84
C ALA A 98 10.91 14.43 -1.97
N THR A 99 10.79 13.39 -2.80
CA THR A 99 11.72 13.05 -3.88
C THR A 99 11.15 13.30 -5.28
N LEU A 100 9.94 13.89 -5.37
CA LEU A 100 9.31 14.31 -6.63
C LEU A 100 9.35 15.83 -6.75
#